data_AF-A0A0G4IYN7-F1
#
_entry.id   AF-A0A0G4IYN7-F1
#
_cell.length_a   1.000
_cell.length_b   1.000
_cell.length_c   1.000
_cell.angle_alpha   90.00
_cell.angle_beta   90.00
_cell.angle_gamma   90.00
#
_symmetry.space_group_name_H-M   'P 1'
#
loop_
_entity.id
_entity.type
_entity.pdbx_description
1 polymer ?
#
loop_
_entity_poly.entity_id
_entity_poly.type
_entity_poly.pdbx_seq_one_letter_code
_entity_poly.pdbx_strand_id
1 'polypeptide(L)'
;MPTLAGCGRLCGSYSLFAAVFLLVLAYCMSAGQVEIEDEERRPHAATNLMIAGLLYVATWVASMACIWFGSKREQDLRSAELRADMILLGGQESGRSR
;
A
#
# COMPACT_ATOMS: atom_id res chain seq x y z
N MET A 1 -11.68 0.24 16.23
CA MET A 1 -10.60 1.00 15.57
C MET A 1 -10.46 0.50 14.14
N PRO A 2 -10.32 1.37 13.12
CA PRO A 2 -10.04 0.90 11.76
C PRO A 2 -8.74 0.10 11.77
N THR A 3 -8.72 -1.05 11.10
CA THR A 3 -7.51 -1.88 11.00
C THR A 3 -6.45 -1.13 10.20
N LEU A 4 -5.18 -1.27 10.56
CA LEU A 4 -4.05 -0.72 9.80
C LEU A 4 -4.10 -1.15 8.32
N ALA A 5 -4.64 -2.34 8.04
CA ALA A 5 -4.88 -2.84 6.68
C ALA A 5 -5.99 -2.07 5.92
N GLY A 6 -6.97 -1.49 6.61
CA GLY A 6 -8.00 -0.63 6.02
C GLY A 6 -7.43 0.73 5.60
N CYS A 7 -6.68 1.38 6.49
CA CYS A 7 -6.00 2.64 6.19
C CYS A 7 -4.98 2.50 5.06
N GLY A 8 -4.20 1.40 5.04
CA GLY A 8 -3.27 1.09 3.96
C GLY A 8 -3.97 0.97 2.60
N ARG A 9 -5.13 0.29 2.53
CA ARG A 9 -5.87 0.13 1.26
C ARG A 9 -6.34 1.45 0.68
N LEU A 10 -6.90 2.33 1.51
CA LEU A 10 -7.33 3.66 1.08
C LEU A 10 -6.14 4.51 0.65
N CYS A 11 -5.12 4.63 1.51
CA CYS A 11 -3.91 5.41 1.20
C CYS A 11 -3.22 4.91 -0.10
N GLY A 12 -3.13 3.59 -0.25
CA GLY A 12 -2.57 2.96 -1.44
C GLY A 12 -3.36 3.31 -2.70
N SER A 13 -4.68 3.10 -2.70
CA SER A 13 -5.52 3.37 -3.88
C SER A 13 -5.48 4.84 -4.32
N TYR A 14 -5.54 5.80 -3.39
CA TYR A 14 -5.38 7.22 -3.71
C TYR A 14 -3.99 7.55 -4.25
N SER A 15 -2.94 6.99 -3.64
CA SER A 15 -1.56 7.22 -4.11
C SER A 15 -1.34 6.67 -5.51
N LEU A 16 -1.87 5.47 -5.82
CA LEU A 16 -1.77 4.89 -7.15
C LEU A 16 -2.51 5.74 -8.20
N PHE A 17 -3.71 6.20 -7.88
CA PHE A 17 -4.47 7.07 -8.76
C PHE A 17 -3.73 8.38 -9.04
N ALA A 18 -3.22 9.04 -8.00
CA ALA A 18 -2.43 10.26 -8.12
C ALA A 18 -1.16 10.05 -8.96
N ALA A 19 -0.45 8.93 -8.74
CA ALA A 19 0.73 8.57 -9.52
C ALA A 19 0.41 8.45 -11.02
N VAL A 20 -0.62 7.67 -11.37
CA VAL A 20 -1.04 7.48 -12.77
C VAL A 20 -1.45 8.81 -13.39
N PHE A 21 -2.28 9.60 -12.70
CA PHE A 21 -2.73 10.89 -13.19
C PHE A 21 -1.56 11.84 -13.48
N LEU A 22 -0.62 11.99 -12.53
CA LEU A 22 0.52 12.89 -12.67
C LEU A 22 1.50 12.45 -13.77
N LEU A 23 1.74 11.13 -13.91
CA LEU A 23 2.60 10.60 -14.96
C LEU A 23 1.98 10.78 -16.35
N VAL A 24 0.67 10.57 -16.49
CA VAL A 24 -0.05 10.84 -17.74
C VAL A 24 -0.02 12.33 -18.06
N LEU A 25 -0.25 13.21 -17.06
CA LEU A 25 -0.19 14.65 -17.27
C LEU A 25 1.22 15.11 -17.66
N ALA A 26 2.26 14.57 -17.02
CA ALA A 26 3.65 14.83 -17.37
C ALA A 26 3.94 14.42 -18.83
N TYR A 27 3.43 13.27 -19.26
CA TYR A 27 3.55 12.80 -20.63
C TYR A 27 2.83 13.72 -21.63
N CYS A 28 1.55 14.03 -21.39
CA CYS A 28 0.77 14.95 -22.24
C CYS A 28 1.45 16.32 -22.34
N MET A 29 1.98 16.82 -21.22
CA MET A 29 2.74 18.07 -21.18
C MET A 29 4.02 18.00 -22.01
N SER A 30 4.80 16.92 -21.87
CA SER A 30 6.01 16.70 -22.66
C SER A 30 5.72 16.51 -24.16
N ALA A 31 4.54 15.98 -24.51
CA ALA A 31 4.09 15.78 -25.89
C ALA A 31 3.51 17.05 -26.54
N GLY A 32 3.48 18.19 -25.81
CA GLY A 32 2.90 19.43 -26.31
C GLY A 32 1.38 19.41 -26.43
N GLN A 33 0.70 18.46 -25.77
CA GLN A 33 -0.77 18.37 -25.77
C GLN A 33 -1.42 19.29 -24.73
N VAL A 34 -0.62 19.95 -23.90
CA VAL A 34 -1.07 20.88 -22.86
C VAL A 34 -0.52 22.27 -23.19
N GLU A 35 -1.41 23.22 -23.41
CA GLU A 35 -1.05 24.63 -23.57
C GLU A 35 -0.57 25.19 -22.23
N ILE A 36 0.58 25.86 -22.26
CA ILE A 36 1.20 26.52 -21.11
C ILE A 36 1.61 27.92 -21.59
N GLU A 37 1.34 28.94 -20.78
CA GLU A 37 1.70 30.33 -21.11
C GLU A 37 3.22 30.52 -21.32
N ASP A 38 4.04 29.77 -20.60
CA ASP A 38 5.51 29.83 -20.67
C ASP A 38 6.07 28.50 -21.20
N GLU A 39 6.38 28.49 -22.50
CA GLU A 39 6.87 27.31 -23.21
C GLU A 39 8.28 26.90 -22.79
N GLU A 40 9.08 27.85 -22.29
CA GLU A 40 10.43 27.60 -21.76
C GLU A 40 10.38 26.84 -20.43
N ARG A 41 9.31 27.00 -19.65
CA ARG A 41 9.08 26.26 -18.39
C ARG A 41 8.46 24.87 -18.58
N ARG A 42 7.91 24.54 -19.75
CA ARG A 42 7.28 23.24 -20.03
C ARG A 42 8.12 22.02 -19.61
N PRO A 43 9.42 21.90 -19.97
CA PRO A 43 10.22 20.73 -19.60
C PRO A 43 10.42 20.60 -18.08
N HIS A 44 10.57 21.73 -17.38
CA HIS A 44 10.71 21.75 -15.92
C HIS A 44 9.40 21.35 -15.23
N ALA A 45 8.26 21.86 -15.72
CA ALA A 45 6.94 21.50 -15.22
C ALA A 45 6.64 20.01 -15.42
N ALA A 46 6.92 19.47 -16.62
CA ALA A 46 6.76 18.04 -16.90
C ALA A 46 7.65 17.17 -16.01
N THR A 47 8.90 17.58 -15.80
CA THR A 47 9.84 16.88 -14.91
C THR A 47 9.34 16.88 -13.45
N ASN A 48 8.85 18.02 -12.96
CA ASN A 48 8.29 18.12 -11.61
C ASN A 48 7.06 17.22 -11.43
N LEU A 49 6.17 17.16 -12.43
CA LEU A 49 5.02 16.26 -12.42
C LEU A 49 5.46 14.80 -12.42
N MET A 50 6.50 14.45 -13.17
CA MET A 50 7.07 13.11 -13.18
C MET A 50 7.66 12.72 -11.81
N ILE A 51 8.43 13.62 -11.19
CA ILE A 51 8.98 13.42 -9.84
C ILE A 51 7.84 13.23 -8.82
N ALA A 52 6.82 14.08 -8.87
CA ALA A 52 5.65 13.96 -8.00
C ALA A 52 4.95 12.61 -8.19
N GLY A 53 4.75 12.17 -9.44
CA GLY A 53 4.20 10.85 -9.76
C GLY A 53 5.02 9.71 -9.16
N LEU A 54 6.35 9.75 -9.27
CA LEU A 54 7.26 8.75 -8.69
C LEU A 54 7.19 8.70 -7.16
N LEU A 55 7.05 9.86 -6.49
CA LEU A 55 6.86 9.90 -5.03
C LEU A 55 5.55 9.23 -4.61
N TYR A 56 4.48 9.40 -5.39
CA TYR A 56 3.21 8.69 -5.15
C TYR A 56 3.33 7.18 -5.40
N VAL A 57 4.11 6.74 -6.40
CA VAL A 57 4.43 5.31 -6.59
C VAL A 57 5.15 4.76 -5.35
N ALA A 58 6.17 5.46 -4.84
CA ALA A 58 6.89 5.06 -3.63
C ALA A 58 5.95 4.93 -2.42
N THR A 59 5.03 5.89 -2.27
CA THR A 59 4.01 5.89 -1.22
C THR A 59 3.06 4.70 -1.35
N TRP A 60 2.63 4.37 -2.57
CA TRP A 60 1.81 3.19 -2.84
C TRP A 60 2.54 1.89 -2.48
N VAL A 61 3.80 1.74 -2.89
CA VAL A 61 4.62 0.56 -2.55
C VAL A 61 4.77 0.40 -1.05
N ALA A 62 5.07 1.49 -0.33
CA ALA A 62 5.17 1.48 1.13
C ALA A 62 3.85 1.05 1.78
N SER A 63 2.72 1.54 1.27
CA SER A 63 1.40 1.16 1.76
C SER A 63 1.10 -0.33 1.55
N MET A 64 1.41 -0.88 0.37
CA MET A 64 1.27 -2.31 0.09
C MET A 64 2.18 -3.16 0.98
N ALA A 65 3.41 -2.71 1.24
CA ALA A 65 4.32 -3.36 2.17
C ALA A 65 3.73 -3.39 3.60
N CYS A 66 3.18 -2.28 4.08
CA CYS A 66 2.52 -2.24 5.39
C CYS A 66 1.34 -3.21 5.50
N ILE A 67 0.50 -3.31 4.45
CA ILE A 67 -0.60 -4.27 4.41
C ILE A 67 -0.05 -5.70 4.44
N TRP A 68 0.95 -5.99 3.62
CA TRP A 68 1.56 -7.31 3.51
C TRP A 68 2.16 -7.76 4.85
N PHE A 69 3.06 -6.97 5.43
CA PHE A 69 3.69 -7.31 6.71
C PHE A 69 2.68 -7.35 7.86
N GLY A 70 1.69 -6.44 7.86
CA GLY A 70 0.60 -6.45 8.83
C GLY A 70 -0.20 -7.75 8.76
N SER A 71 -0.58 -8.17 7.55
CA SER A 71 -1.37 -9.40 7.33
C SER A 71 -0.59 -10.66 7.70
N LYS A 72 0.71 -10.74 7.37
CA LYS A 72 1.57 -11.85 7.78
C LYS A 72 1.67 -11.95 9.30
N ARG A 73 1.93 -10.84 9.99
CA ARG A 73 2.01 -10.80 11.45
C ARG A 73 0.71 -11.26 12.11
N GLU A 74 -0.44 -10.84 11.58
CA GLU A 74 -1.74 -11.26 12.09
C GLU A 74 -2.00 -12.76 11.86
N GLN A 75 -1.60 -13.30 10.70
CA GLN A 75 -1.67 -14.73 10.42
C GLN A 75 -0.77 -15.55 11.33
N ASP A 76 0.45 -15.10 11.58
CA ASP A 76 1.42 -15.77 12.45
C ASP A 76 0.91 -15.83 13.90
N LEU A 77 0.36 -14.72 14.41
CA LEU A 77 -0.24 -14.65 15.75
C LEU A 77 -1.44 -15.60 15.88
N ARG A 78 -2.38 -15.56 14.94
CA ARG A 78 -3.55 -16.45 14.95
C ARG A 78 -3.15 -17.93 14.84
N SER A 79 -2.14 -18.24 14.02
CA SER A 79 -1.63 -19.62 13.94
C SER A 79 -0.97 -20.07 15.23
N ALA A 80 -0.29 -19.18 15.96
CA ALA A 80 0.31 -19.50 17.25
C ALA A 80 -0.77 -19.72 18.34
N GLU A 81 -1.81 -18.87 18.36
CA GLU A 81 -2.97 -19.01 19.24
C GLU A 81 -3.67 -20.36 19.03
N LEU A 82 -3.97 -20.72 17.77
CA LEU A 82 -4.58 -22.01 17.44
C LEU A 82 -3.74 -23.20 17.89
N ARG A 83 -2.40 -23.12 17.80
CA ARG A 83 -1.51 -24.19 18.31
C ARG A 83 -1.54 -24.29 19.83
N ALA A 84 -1.58 -23.17 20.54
CA ALA A 84 -1.68 -23.17 22.00
C ALA A 84 -3.01 -23.78 22.47
N ASP A 85 -4.12 -23.43 21.83
CA ASP A 85 -5.45 -23.95 22.16
C ASP A 85 -5.54 -25.47 21.95
N MET A 86 -4.96 -26.00 20.86
CA MET A 86 -4.93 -27.44 20.61
C MET A 86 -4.17 -28.22 21.70
N ILE A 87 -3.08 -27.66 22.25
CA ILE A 87 -2.31 -28.29 23.33
C ILE A 87 -3.13 -28.34 24.63
N LEU A 88 -3.83 -27.24 24.96
CA LEU A 88 -4.65 -27.14 26.17
C LEU A 88 -5.84 -28.11 26.15
N LEU A 89 -6.49 -28.29 24.99
CA LEU A 89 -7.63 -29.20 24.85
C LEU A 89 -7.22 -30.68 24.82
N GLY A 90 -6.10 -31.02 24.16
CA GLY A 90 -5.57 -32.39 24.16
C GLY A 90 -5.08 -32.86 25.54
N GLY A 91 -4.65 -31.94 26.40
CA GLY A 91 -4.31 -32.23 27.80
C GLY A 91 -5.52 -32.61 28.66
N GLN A 92 -6.73 -32.12 28.36
CA GLN A 92 -7.93 -32.43 29.13
C GLN A 92 -8.55 -33.78 28.78
N GLU A 93 -8.44 -34.25 27.53
CA GLU A 93 -8.94 -35.58 27.15
C GLU A 93 -8.19 -36.73 27.85
N SER A 94 -6.89 -36.59 28.07
CA SER A 94 -6.07 -37.60 28.80
C SER A 94 -6.31 -37.64 30.32
N GLY A 95 -6.89 -36.59 30.90
CA GLY A 95 -7.24 -36.56 32.33
C GLY A 95 -8.61 -37.15 32.66
N ARG A 96 -9.46 -37.39 31.65
CA ARG A 96 -10.87 -37.78 31.82
C ARG A 96 -11.12 -39.28 31.69
N SER A 97 -10.11 -40.06 31.33
CA SER A 97 -10.13 -41.53 31.21
C SER A 97 -9.44 -42.26 32.38
N ARG A 98 -8.97 -41.52 33.39
CA ARG A 98 -8.58 -42.05 34.70
C ARG A 98 -9.68 -41.77 35.72
#